data_AF-A0AAJ0DHY6-F1
#
_entry.id   AF-A0AAJ0DHY6-F1
#
_cell.length_a   1.000
_cell.length_b   1.000
_cell.length_c   1.000
_cell.angle_alpha   90.00
_cell.angle_beta   90.00
_cell.angle_gamma   90.00
#
_symmetry.space_group_name_H-M   'P 1'
#
loop_
_entity.id
_entity.type
_entity.pdbx_description
1 polymer ?
#
loop_
_entity_poly.entity_id
_entity_poly.type
_entity_poly.pdbx_seq_one_letter_code
_entity_poly.pdbx_strand_id
1 'polypeptide(L)'
;MSLPADSPERRLSNTPFMDERASKRRKTDASQRQADSENESTLIRRHPLGVRPAGNALTSNKNAKACAGDFARFPDELLMHFLEVLQVPHLLRLGSTCRALHAFTRSEELWRNLFVNDEFALHWVDKPFILTAPVKQWPVFRSWSFQNLLDTYSDVAFRAESVDWPFKTYFEYLHNSHDESPLYLFDRAFVEKMDLTVSLEPDLKADYWQPGFVGWDVLSVLGEQRPDHRWLIVGPERSGSTFHKDPNATSAWNAVVRGTKYWIMFPSSPSLPPPPGVYVSADQSEVTSPLSIAEWLLGFHAEARSTPGCVEGICGDGEVLHVPSGWYHLVLNLEPSVAITQNFIPRQRVGAVLQFLRDQKQSVSGFREDIDDPYQLFVDRLGAADSELLEEGLEDVQRQSCWMTSKGKWDSLKEPDDEGGFSFGFADDDDDEVV
;
A
#
# COMPACT_ATOMS: atom_id res chain seq x y z
N MET A 1 10.35 22.87 -54.03
CA MET A 1 10.33 24.15 -53.30
C MET A 1 10.29 23.82 -51.83
N SER A 2 11.41 24.03 -51.16
CA SER A 2 11.66 23.73 -49.75
C SER A 2 11.23 24.90 -48.88
N LEU A 3 10.53 24.66 -47.77
CA LEU A 3 10.37 25.58 -46.65
C LEU A 3 10.24 24.79 -45.33
N PRO A 4 10.60 25.39 -44.18
CA PRO A 4 11.47 24.75 -43.18
C PRO A 4 10.78 24.36 -41.87
N ALA A 5 11.52 23.57 -41.08
CA ALA A 5 11.25 23.24 -39.69
C ALA A 5 11.62 24.40 -38.76
N ASP A 6 10.82 24.63 -37.71
CA ASP A 6 11.23 25.43 -36.55
C ASP A 6 10.61 24.89 -35.27
N SER A 7 11.46 24.75 -34.25
CA SER A 7 11.17 24.26 -32.90
C SER A 7 11.45 25.41 -31.92
N PRO A 8 10.65 25.66 -30.86
CA PRO A 8 10.99 26.72 -29.92
C PRO A 8 11.74 26.17 -28.69
N GLU A 9 13.01 26.56 -28.57
CA GLU A 9 13.79 26.50 -27.33
C GLU A 9 13.23 27.48 -26.29
N ARG A 10 12.94 27.02 -25.07
CA ARG A 10 12.67 27.90 -23.91
C ARG A 10 13.94 28.13 -23.10
N ARG A 11 14.31 29.41 -22.99
CA ARG A 11 15.40 29.94 -22.16
C ARG A 11 15.11 29.76 -20.67
N LEU A 12 16.09 29.24 -19.93
CA LEU A 12 16.14 29.25 -18.48
C LEU A 12 16.74 30.58 -18.01
N SER A 13 16.00 31.34 -17.21
CA SER A 13 16.46 32.55 -16.51
C SER A 13 17.01 32.18 -15.12
N ASN A 14 18.28 32.49 -14.89
CA ASN A 14 18.96 32.42 -13.60
C ASN A 14 18.48 33.52 -12.63
N THR A 15 18.02 33.14 -11.45
CA THR A 15 18.01 33.98 -10.24
C THR A 15 18.56 33.20 -9.04
N PRO A 16 19.48 33.76 -8.23
CA PRO A 16 20.11 33.05 -7.13
C PRO A 16 19.30 33.23 -5.84
N PHE A 17 18.91 32.14 -5.19
CA PHE A 17 18.40 32.16 -3.81
C PHE A 17 19.50 31.71 -2.83
N MET A 18 19.71 32.54 -1.82
CA MET A 18 20.71 32.42 -0.75
C MET A 18 20.37 31.24 0.18
N ASP A 19 21.38 30.41 0.48
CA ASP A 19 21.32 29.28 1.42
C ASP A 19 21.86 29.75 2.80
N GLU A 20 20.96 30.02 3.75
CA GLU A 20 21.33 30.27 5.16
C GLU A 20 21.56 28.94 5.89
N ARG A 21 22.83 28.50 5.92
CA ARG A 21 23.28 27.41 6.79
C ARG A 21 23.44 27.86 8.25
N ALA A 22 22.66 27.24 9.14
CA ALA A 22 22.92 27.26 10.58
C ALA A 22 24.18 26.44 10.94
N SER A 23 24.84 26.81 12.03
CA SER A 23 26.30 26.77 12.15
C SER A 23 26.84 25.82 13.24
N LYS A 24 28.10 25.39 13.04
CA LYS A 24 29.13 24.94 14.01
C LYS A 24 29.00 23.57 14.70
N ARG A 25 29.69 22.56 14.15
CA ARG A 25 30.31 21.46 14.92
C ARG A 25 31.80 21.77 15.15
N ARG A 26 32.26 21.66 16.40
CA ARG A 26 33.63 21.96 16.86
C ARG A 26 34.67 21.06 16.19
N LYS A 27 35.73 21.68 15.66
CA LYS A 27 37.00 21.05 15.24
C LYS A 27 37.68 20.43 16.46
N THR A 28 38.00 19.15 16.41
CA THR A 28 39.06 18.55 17.24
C THR A 28 40.29 18.31 16.39
N ASP A 29 41.43 18.53 17.02
CA ASP A 29 42.74 18.81 16.43
C ASP A 29 43.26 17.76 15.45
N ALA A 30 43.85 18.25 14.37
CA ALA A 30 44.66 17.48 13.45
C ALA A 30 46.12 17.52 13.91
N SER A 31 46.56 16.51 14.65
CA SER A 31 47.98 16.13 14.64
C SER A 31 48.12 14.68 15.10
N GLN A 32 48.35 13.77 14.15
CA GLN A 32 49.50 12.86 14.14
C GLN A 32 49.34 11.73 13.10
N ARG A 33 50.36 11.69 12.22
CA ARG A 33 50.97 10.53 11.58
C ARG A 33 50.37 10.02 10.26
N GLN A 34 50.96 10.58 9.20
CA GLN A 34 51.51 9.82 8.06
C GLN A 34 52.13 8.48 8.49
N ALA A 35 51.58 7.38 7.99
CA ALA A 35 52.27 6.23 7.42
C ALA A 35 51.19 5.23 6.93
N ASP A 36 51.53 4.45 5.91
CA ASP A 36 50.75 3.36 5.31
C ASP A 36 49.81 3.73 4.15
N SER A 37 50.42 4.21 3.07
CA SER A 37 49.95 3.97 1.71
C SER A 37 50.37 2.55 1.29
N GLU A 38 49.53 1.54 1.51
CA GLU A 38 49.57 0.22 0.84
C GLU A 38 48.38 -0.66 1.28
N ASN A 39 47.18 -0.43 0.71
CA ASN A 39 46.18 -1.46 0.36
C ASN A 39 44.90 -0.80 -0.17
N GLU A 40 44.86 -0.54 -1.47
CA GLU A 40 43.69 -0.03 -2.17
C GLU A 40 42.79 -1.18 -2.64
N SER A 41 42.43 -2.11 -1.74
CA SER A 41 41.68 -3.33 -2.12
C SER A 41 40.56 -3.78 -1.19
N THR A 42 39.91 -2.87 -0.45
CA THR A 42 38.56 -3.14 0.10
C THR A 42 37.76 -1.85 0.26
N LEU A 43 36.88 -1.55 -0.69
CA LEU A 43 35.82 -0.53 -0.59
C LEU A 43 34.72 -0.91 0.43
N ILE A 44 34.98 -1.86 1.32
CA ILE A 44 34.03 -2.27 2.36
C ILE A 44 34.15 -1.26 3.50
N ARG A 45 33.15 -0.38 3.62
CA ARG A 45 33.01 0.50 4.78
C ARG A 45 33.06 -0.36 6.05
N ARG A 46 34.04 -0.09 6.91
CA ARG A 46 34.15 -0.77 8.21
C ARG A 46 32.98 -0.33 9.08
N HIS A 47 32.33 -1.29 9.74
CA HIS A 47 31.28 -0.97 10.69
C HIS A 47 31.81 0.02 11.75
N PRO A 48 31.08 1.08 12.13
CA PRO A 48 31.57 2.12 13.05
C PRO A 48 32.09 1.59 14.39
N LEU A 49 31.64 0.41 14.81
CA LEU A 49 32.05 -0.27 16.04
C LEU A 49 33.10 -1.37 15.83
N GLY A 50 33.63 -1.54 14.61
CA GLY A 50 34.58 -2.59 14.27
C GLY A 50 34.00 -4.01 14.21
N VAL A 51 32.66 -4.14 14.23
CA VAL A 51 31.96 -5.42 14.04
C VAL A 51 32.15 -5.90 12.61
N ARG A 52 32.44 -7.19 12.44
CA ARG A 52 32.70 -7.81 11.15
C ARG A 52 31.61 -8.83 10.83
N PRO A 53 31.28 -9.05 9.54
CA PRO A 53 30.34 -10.10 9.14
C PRO A 53 30.73 -11.49 9.66
N ALA A 54 29.74 -12.37 9.84
CA ALA A 54 29.90 -13.71 10.40
C ALA A 54 30.98 -14.57 9.71
N GLY A 55 31.23 -14.36 8.41
CA GLY A 55 32.31 -15.02 7.66
C GLY A 55 33.72 -14.79 8.22
N ASN A 56 33.92 -13.79 9.09
CA ASN A 56 35.19 -13.54 9.77
C ASN A 56 35.41 -14.41 11.01
N ALA A 57 34.39 -15.20 11.42
CA ALA A 57 34.44 -16.05 12.61
C ALA A 57 35.63 -17.02 12.60
N LEU A 58 36.02 -17.54 11.42
CA LEU A 58 37.17 -18.45 11.25
C LEU A 58 38.50 -17.84 11.71
N THR A 59 38.63 -16.51 11.69
CA THR A 59 39.87 -15.79 12.05
C THR A 59 39.72 -14.94 13.31
N SER A 60 38.52 -14.95 13.92
CA SER A 60 38.23 -14.10 15.07
C SER A 60 38.33 -14.88 16.37
N ASN A 61 39.10 -14.34 17.31
CA ASN A 61 39.23 -14.93 18.65
C ASN A 61 38.08 -14.53 19.59
N LYS A 62 37.16 -13.66 19.12
CA LYS A 62 36.06 -13.12 19.93
C LYS A 62 34.78 -13.02 19.11
N ASN A 63 33.67 -13.45 19.68
CA ASN A 63 32.34 -13.24 19.12
C ASN A 63 31.58 -12.22 19.98
N ALA A 64 31.23 -11.07 19.40
CA ALA A 64 30.52 -10.00 20.11
C ALA A 64 29.15 -10.47 20.61
N LYS A 65 28.49 -11.40 19.91
CA LYS A 65 27.17 -11.95 20.29
C LYS A 65 27.17 -12.60 21.67
N ALA A 66 28.29 -13.17 22.11
CA ALA A 66 28.41 -13.74 23.47
C ALA A 66 28.17 -12.71 24.58
N CYS A 67 28.28 -11.41 24.27
CA CYS A 67 28.01 -10.31 25.20
C CYS A 67 26.56 -9.79 25.12
N ALA A 68 25.66 -10.44 24.39
CA ALA A 68 24.25 -10.05 24.27
C ALA A 68 23.35 -10.59 25.41
N GLY A 69 23.92 -11.21 26.44
CA GLY A 69 23.16 -11.82 27.53
C GLY A 69 22.33 -13.01 27.02
N ASP A 70 21.06 -13.11 27.44
CA ASP A 70 20.18 -14.20 27.00
C ASP A 70 19.86 -14.15 25.50
N PHE A 71 19.91 -12.98 24.86
CA PHE A 71 19.77 -12.85 23.41
C PHE A 71 20.89 -13.55 22.63
N ALA A 72 22.03 -13.85 23.27
CA ALA A 72 23.11 -14.61 22.64
C ALA A 72 22.67 -16.04 22.25
N ARG A 73 21.59 -16.55 22.86
CA ARG A 73 21.04 -17.88 22.60
C ARG A 73 20.23 -17.95 21.31
N PHE A 74 19.67 -16.83 20.83
CA PHE A 74 18.92 -16.81 19.57
C PHE A 74 19.88 -16.86 18.38
N PRO A 75 19.58 -17.60 17.30
CA PRO A 75 20.20 -17.42 15.99
C PRO A 75 20.17 -15.94 15.54
N ASP A 76 21.13 -15.52 14.71
CA ASP A 76 21.22 -14.10 14.29
C ASP A 76 19.94 -13.68 13.56
N GLU A 77 19.37 -14.59 12.76
CA GLU A 77 18.14 -14.40 12.00
C GLU A 77 16.94 -14.17 12.91
N LEU A 78 16.76 -15.02 13.94
CA LEU A 78 15.66 -14.86 14.91
C LEU A 78 15.82 -13.59 15.74
N LEU A 79 17.05 -13.21 16.08
CA LEU A 79 17.31 -11.95 16.77
C LEU A 79 16.92 -10.76 15.88
N MET A 80 17.27 -10.79 14.60
CA MET A 80 16.90 -9.72 13.66
C MET A 80 15.38 -9.58 13.51
N HIS A 81 14.64 -10.68 13.31
CA HIS A 81 13.18 -10.64 13.28
C HIS A 81 12.57 -10.08 14.57
N PHE A 82 13.09 -10.48 15.73
CA PHE A 82 12.65 -9.91 17.00
C PHE A 82 12.86 -8.39 17.06
N LEU A 83 13.99 -7.90 16.54
CA LEU A 83 14.28 -6.47 16.51
C LEU A 83 13.36 -5.71 15.53
N GLU A 84 12.99 -6.31 14.41
CA GLU A 84 12.08 -5.68 13.42
C GLU A 84 10.68 -5.40 13.96
N VAL A 85 10.22 -6.19 14.93
CA VAL A 85 8.92 -5.97 15.59
C VAL A 85 8.97 -4.82 16.61
N LEU A 86 10.16 -4.42 17.05
CA LEU A 86 10.31 -3.35 18.04
C LEU A 86 10.17 -1.97 17.41
N GLN A 87 9.34 -1.13 18.02
CA GLN A 87 9.31 0.29 17.68
C GLN A 87 10.66 0.97 17.90
N VAL A 88 10.91 2.06 17.16
CA VAL A 88 12.14 2.86 17.21
C VAL A 88 12.61 3.18 18.64
N PRO A 89 11.75 3.62 19.60
CA PRO A 89 12.20 3.88 20.97
C PRO A 89 12.72 2.64 21.69
N HIS A 90 12.10 1.47 21.45
CA HIS A 90 12.48 0.20 22.05
C HIS A 90 13.81 -0.30 21.48
N LEU A 91 14.04 -0.14 20.18
CA LEU A 91 15.32 -0.45 19.54
C LEU A 91 16.47 0.40 20.07
N LEU A 92 16.24 1.71 20.26
CA LEU A 92 17.24 2.60 20.84
C LEU A 92 17.57 2.21 22.28
N ARG A 93 16.56 1.91 23.10
CA ARG A 93 16.75 1.44 24.48
C ARG A 93 17.49 0.11 24.52
N LEU A 94 17.06 -0.89 23.75
CA LEU A 94 17.70 -2.21 23.71
C LEU A 94 19.13 -2.13 23.19
N GLY A 95 19.35 -1.35 22.14
CA GLY A 95 20.68 -1.08 21.58
C GLY A 95 21.61 -0.33 22.54
N SER A 96 21.08 0.32 23.58
CA SER A 96 21.89 0.97 24.61
C SER A 96 22.38 0.02 25.70
N THR A 97 21.85 -1.21 25.77
CA THR A 97 22.12 -2.15 26.88
C THR A 97 23.50 -2.82 26.80
N CYS A 98 23.97 -3.14 25.58
CA CYS A 98 25.29 -3.72 25.38
C CYS A 98 25.81 -3.46 23.95
N ARG A 99 27.12 -3.60 23.75
CA ARG A 99 27.77 -3.35 22.45
C ARG A 99 27.32 -4.32 21.35
N ALA A 100 26.95 -5.55 21.72
CA ALA A 100 26.49 -6.56 20.77
C ALA A 100 25.13 -6.18 20.20
N LEU A 101 24.15 -5.93 21.08
CA LEU A 101 22.83 -5.46 20.70
C LEU A 101 22.91 -4.09 20.02
N HIS A 102 23.80 -3.20 20.45
CA HIS A 102 24.05 -1.93 19.76
C HIS A 102 24.41 -2.09 18.28
N ALA A 103 25.12 -3.17 17.91
CA ALA A 103 25.44 -3.45 16.52
C ALA A 103 24.23 -4.02 15.76
N PHE A 104 23.52 -4.99 16.34
CA PHE A 104 22.31 -5.57 15.73
C PHE A 104 21.21 -4.52 15.52
N THR A 105 20.90 -3.73 16.55
CA THR A 105 19.91 -2.65 16.48
C THR A 105 20.33 -1.48 15.61
N ARG A 106 21.52 -1.51 14.99
CA ARG A 106 21.99 -0.50 14.02
C ARG A 106 22.27 -1.08 12.64
N SER A 107 21.82 -2.30 12.38
CA SER A 107 21.83 -2.87 11.03
C SER A 107 21.11 -1.95 10.06
N GLU A 108 21.72 -1.64 8.91
CA GLU A 108 21.11 -0.76 7.91
C GLU A 108 19.80 -1.32 7.36
N GLU A 109 19.67 -2.65 7.30
CA GLU A 109 18.46 -3.32 6.82
C GLU A 109 17.25 -3.07 7.74
N LEU A 110 17.45 -3.22 9.06
CA LEU A 110 16.44 -2.92 10.08
C LEU A 110 15.93 -1.48 9.96
N TRP A 111 16.85 -0.51 9.91
CA TRP A 111 16.45 0.91 9.83
C TRP A 111 15.88 1.30 8.47
N ARG A 112 16.27 0.62 7.38
CA ARG A 112 15.67 0.82 6.07
C ARG A 112 14.20 0.39 6.08
N ASN A 113 13.91 -0.79 6.62
CA ASN A 113 12.55 -1.31 6.73
C ASN A 113 11.69 -0.40 7.61
N LEU A 114 12.20 0.00 8.79
CA LEU A 114 11.49 0.94 9.68
C LEU A 114 11.24 2.29 9.03
N PHE A 115 12.24 2.87 8.37
CA PHE A 115 12.09 4.15 7.70
C PHE A 115 11.07 4.08 6.57
N VAL A 116 11.08 3.03 5.75
CA VAL A 116 10.10 2.84 4.67
C VAL A 116 8.69 2.68 5.25
N ASN A 117 8.53 1.93 6.33
CA ASN A 117 7.23 1.75 6.98
C ASN A 117 6.72 3.05 7.62
N ASP A 118 7.60 3.82 8.28
CA ASP A 118 7.25 5.13 8.85
C ASP A 118 6.94 6.16 7.75
N GLU A 119 7.72 6.18 6.68
CA GLU A 119 7.47 7.06 5.53
C GLU A 119 6.14 6.72 4.87
N PHE A 120 5.86 5.43 4.68
CA PHE A 120 4.59 4.94 4.16
C PHE A 120 3.43 5.39 5.07
N ALA A 121 3.52 5.08 6.37
CA ALA A 121 2.53 5.44 7.37
C ALA A 121 2.22 6.94 7.40
N LEU A 122 3.24 7.79 7.30
CA LEU A 122 3.11 9.24 7.45
C LEU A 122 2.66 9.95 6.17
N HIS A 123 3.09 9.48 4.99
CA HIS A 123 2.97 10.27 3.76
C HIS A 123 2.24 9.57 2.61
N TRP A 124 2.18 8.23 2.61
CA TRP A 124 1.77 7.44 1.45
C TRP A 124 0.60 6.48 1.71
N VAL A 125 0.23 6.22 2.97
CA VAL A 125 -0.82 5.26 3.32
C VAL A 125 -2.15 5.55 2.62
N ASP A 126 -2.51 6.82 2.49
CA ASP A 126 -3.75 7.32 1.86
C ASP A 126 -3.56 7.83 0.43
N LYS A 127 -2.41 7.57 -0.22
CA LYS A 127 -2.11 8.06 -1.58
C LYS A 127 -1.72 6.93 -2.52
N PRO A 128 -2.28 6.85 -3.73
CA PRO A 128 -1.83 5.86 -4.70
C PRO A 128 -0.39 6.17 -5.15
N PHE A 129 0.41 5.13 -5.35
CA PHE A 129 1.77 5.24 -5.88
C PHE A 129 2.18 3.96 -6.61
N ILE A 130 3.18 4.06 -7.48
CA ILE A 130 3.79 2.92 -8.18
C ILE A 130 5.22 2.73 -7.68
N LEU A 131 5.55 1.50 -7.25
CA LEU A 131 6.92 1.08 -6.98
C LEU A 131 7.48 0.32 -8.18
N THR A 132 8.67 0.68 -8.63
CA THR A 132 9.23 0.20 -9.90
C THR A 132 10.26 -0.94 -9.76
N ALA A 133 10.56 -1.34 -8.53
CA ALA A 133 11.67 -2.24 -8.19
C ALA A 133 11.30 -3.58 -7.51
N PRO A 134 10.31 -3.68 -6.60
CA PRO A 134 10.15 -4.87 -5.75
C PRO A 134 9.95 -6.19 -6.51
N VAL A 135 9.08 -6.21 -7.51
CA VAL A 135 8.65 -7.44 -8.20
C VAL A 135 9.76 -8.04 -9.06
N LYS A 136 10.72 -7.22 -9.52
CA LYS A 136 11.84 -7.67 -10.37
C LYS A 136 12.76 -8.69 -9.70
N GLN A 137 12.65 -8.81 -8.38
CA GLN A 137 13.44 -9.76 -7.58
C GLN A 137 12.74 -11.11 -7.40
N TRP A 138 11.42 -11.19 -7.60
CA TRP A 138 10.65 -12.42 -7.38
C TRP A 138 11.04 -13.51 -8.38
N PRO A 139 11.19 -14.77 -7.94
CA PRO A 139 11.36 -15.90 -8.84
C PRO A 139 10.26 -16.01 -9.89
N VAL A 140 8.98 -15.80 -9.52
CA VAL A 140 7.87 -15.81 -10.49
C VAL A 140 7.98 -14.71 -11.54
N PHE A 141 8.57 -13.56 -11.22
CA PHE A 141 8.80 -12.53 -12.21
C PHE A 141 9.80 -12.95 -13.27
N ARG A 142 10.72 -13.86 -12.97
CA ARG A 142 11.68 -14.39 -13.93
C ARG A 142 11.11 -15.59 -14.68
N SER A 143 10.38 -16.47 -13.99
CA SER A 143 9.89 -17.72 -14.57
C SER A 143 8.60 -17.54 -15.37
N TRP A 144 7.64 -16.76 -14.89
CA TRP A 144 6.33 -16.69 -15.51
C TRP A 144 6.36 -16.01 -16.87
N SER A 145 5.83 -16.70 -17.86
CA SER A 145 5.43 -16.16 -19.14
C SER A 145 4.14 -16.87 -19.52
N PHE A 146 3.37 -16.34 -20.45
CA PHE A 146 2.17 -17.03 -20.92
C PHE A 146 2.46 -18.48 -21.35
N GLN A 147 3.57 -18.70 -22.08
CA GLN A 147 3.98 -20.03 -22.50
C GLN A 147 4.38 -20.91 -21.31
N ASN A 148 5.19 -20.42 -20.37
CA ASN A 148 5.57 -21.21 -19.19
C ASN A 148 4.36 -21.56 -18.32
N LEU A 149 3.43 -20.62 -18.12
CA LEU A 149 2.19 -20.88 -17.40
C LEU A 149 1.36 -21.96 -18.10
N LEU A 150 1.28 -21.93 -19.43
CA LEU A 150 0.60 -22.96 -20.23
C LEU A 150 1.29 -24.32 -20.11
N ASP A 151 2.61 -24.36 -20.19
CA ASP A 151 3.39 -25.61 -20.13
C ASP A 151 3.30 -26.25 -18.74
N THR A 152 3.32 -25.44 -17.68
CA THR A 152 3.38 -25.91 -16.29
C THR A 152 1.99 -26.15 -15.69
N TYR A 153 1.02 -25.29 -15.98
CA TYR A 153 -0.29 -25.28 -15.32
C TYR A 153 -1.46 -25.53 -16.29
N SER A 154 -1.20 -26.12 -17.45
CA SER A 154 -2.15 -26.38 -18.54
C SER A 154 -3.52 -26.89 -18.08
N ASP A 155 -3.51 -27.90 -17.21
CA ASP A 155 -4.69 -28.62 -16.75
C ASP A 155 -5.24 -28.11 -15.41
N VAL A 156 -4.57 -27.14 -14.78
CA VAL A 156 -5.03 -26.54 -13.53
C VAL A 156 -6.23 -25.64 -13.82
N ALA A 157 -7.32 -25.86 -13.08
CA ALA A 157 -8.55 -25.10 -13.24
C ALA A 157 -8.49 -23.79 -12.44
N PHE A 158 -8.63 -22.67 -13.12
CA PHE A 158 -8.70 -21.33 -12.53
C PHE A 158 -10.08 -20.70 -12.73
N ARG A 159 -10.48 -19.90 -11.76
CA ARG A 159 -11.70 -19.09 -11.79
C ARG A 159 -11.50 -17.92 -12.77
N ALA A 160 -12.33 -17.87 -13.80
CA ALA A 160 -12.49 -16.74 -14.70
C ALA A 160 -13.93 -16.26 -14.64
N GLU A 161 -14.15 -15.10 -14.03
CA GLU A 161 -15.48 -14.58 -13.68
C GLU A 161 -16.31 -15.61 -12.89
N SER A 162 -17.28 -16.24 -13.54
CA SER A 162 -18.23 -17.18 -12.93
C SER A 162 -17.93 -18.66 -13.25
N VAL A 163 -16.86 -18.95 -14.00
CA VAL A 163 -16.54 -20.32 -14.47
C VAL A 163 -15.15 -20.75 -14.04
N ASP A 164 -14.96 -22.03 -13.74
CA ASP A 164 -13.63 -22.63 -13.52
C ASP A 164 -13.17 -23.35 -14.78
N TRP A 165 -12.08 -22.90 -15.40
CA TRP A 165 -11.53 -23.47 -16.63
C TRP A 165 -10.08 -23.93 -16.46
N PRO A 166 -9.70 -25.07 -17.06
CA PRO A 166 -8.28 -25.40 -17.25
C PRO A 166 -7.55 -24.24 -17.92
N PHE A 167 -6.34 -23.93 -17.46
CA PHE A 167 -5.58 -22.78 -17.97
C PHE A 167 -5.41 -22.82 -19.48
N LYS A 168 -5.22 -24.00 -20.09
CA LYS A 168 -5.14 -24.15 -21.55
C LYS A 168 -6.39 -23.64 -22.29
N THR A 169 -7.57 -23.91 -21.75
CA THR A 169 -8.84 -23.48 -22.34
C THR A 169 -9.01 -21.96 -22.20
N TYR A 170 -8.66 -21.42 -21.03
CA TYR A 170 -8.66 -19.98 -20.83
C TYR A 170 -7.62 -19.27 -21.72
N PHE A 171 -6.45 -19.87 -21.91
CA PHE A 171 -5.40 -19.35 -22.76
C PHE A 171 -5.80 -19.31 -24.24
N GLU A 172 -6.46 -20.37 -24.73
CA GLU A 172 -7.05 -20.39 -26.08
C GLU A 172 -8.11 -19.29 -26.25
N TYR A 173 -8.97 -19.07 -25.25
CA TYR A 173 -9.94 -17.98 -25.25
C TYR A 173 -9.24 -16.61 -25.28
N LEU A 174 -8.29 -16.38 -24.37
CA LEU A 174 -7.55 -15.12 -24.23
C LEU A 174 -6.86 -14.72 -25.54
N HIS A 175 -6.30 -15.68 -26.28
CA HIS A 175 -5.58 -15.40 -27.53
C HIS A 175 -6.49 -15.12 -28.73
N ASN A 176 -7.73 -15.64 -28.71
CA ASN A 176 -8.66 -15.56 -29.84
C ASN A 176 -9.87 -14.64 -29.58
N SER A 177 -9.95 -14.02 -28.39
CA SER A 177 -11.08 -13.18 -28.02
C SER A 177 -11.04 -11.81 -28.70
N HIS A 178 -12.19 -11.42 -29.25
CA HIS A 178 -12.47 -10.07 -29.74
C HIS A 178 -13.63 -9.42 -28.97
N ASP A 179 -13.89 -9.90 -27.75
CA ASP A 179 -14.98 -9.40 -26.93
C ASP A 179 -14.72 -7.95 -26.51
N GLU A 180 -15.79 -7.18 -26.35
CA GLU A 180 -15.74 -5.83 -25.80
C GLU A 180 -15.30 -5.84 -24.33
N SER A 181 -15.86 -6.78 -23.55
CA SER A 181 -15.52 -7.03 -22.15
C SER A 181 -15.13 -8.49 -21.98
N PRO A 182 -13.86 -8.86 -22.25
CA PRO A 182 -13.41 -10.24 -22.18
C PRO A 182 -13.47 -10.82 -20.76
N LEU A 183 -13.66 -12.15 -20.65
CA LEU A 183 -13.58 -12.88 -19.38
C LEU A 183 -12.25 -12.66 -18.70
N TYR A 184 -12.28 -12.36 -17.40
CA TYR A 184 -11.11 -12.07 -16.60
C TYR A 184 -10.84 -13.20 -15.60
N LEU A 185 -9.65 -13.81 -15.69
CA LEU A 185 -9.21 -14.79 -14.69
C LEU A 185 -8.87 -14.06 -13.40
N PHE A 186 -9.57 -14.42 -12.33
CA PHE A 186 -9.46 -13.81 -11.01
C PHE A 186 -9.57 -14.91 -9.94
N ASP A 187 -8.45 -15.58 -9.65
CA ASP A 187 -8.44 -16.78 -8.83
C ASP A 187 -7.78 -16.55 -7.46
N ARG A 188 -8.57 -16.74 -6.41
CA ARG A 188 -8.16 -16.56 -5.01
C ARG A 188 -7.29 -17.67 -4.44
N ALA A 189 -7.39 -18.88 -5.00
CA ALA A 189 -6.76 -20.09 -4.50
C ALA A 189 -5.55 -20.48 -5.36
N PHE A 190 -5.02 -19.56 -6.17
CA PHE A 190 -3.96 -19.84 -7.12
C PHE A 190 -2.68 -20.34 -6.45
N VAL A 191 -2.37 -19.87 -5.24
CA VAL A 191 -1.17 -20.30 -4.50
C VAL A 191 -1.24 -21.78 -4.20
N GLU A 192 -2.36 -22.25 -3.67
CA GLU A 192 -2.57 -23.67 -3.35
C GLU A 192 -2.67 -24.51 -4.63
N LYS A 193 -3.36 -24.01 -5.66
CA LYS A 193 -3.54 -24.70 -6.94
C LYS A 193 -2.24 -24.86 -7.73
N MET A 194 -1.31 -23.92 -7.58
CA MET A 194 -0.03 -23.87 -8.29
C MET A 194 1.15 -24.34 -7.42
N ASP A 195 0.88 -24.74 -6.17
CA ASP A 195 1.88 -25.15 -5.17
C ASP A 195 3.00 -24.10 -4.97
N LEU A 196 2.61 -22.83 -4.85
CA LEU A 196 3.55 -21.72 -4.71
C LEU A 196 3.94 -21.49 -3.25
N THR A 197 5.22 -21.23 -3.01
CA THR A 197 5.73 -20.80 -1.70
C THR A 197 5.69 -19.27 -1.62
N VAL A 198 5.06 -18.72 -0.59
CA VAL A 198 4.92 -17.26 -0.39
C VAL A 198 5.54 -16.86 0.94
N SER A 199 6.37 -15.81 0.94
CA SER A 199 6.96 -15.26 2.16
C SER A 199 6.51 -13.81 2.43
N LEU A 200 6.63 -13.39 3.68
CA LEU A 200 6.36 -12.00 4.08
C LEU A 200 7.54 -11.07 3.79
N GLU A 201 8.74 -11.65 3.69
CA GLU A 201 10.00 -10.96 3.45
C GLU A 201 10.71 -11.53 2.22
N PRO A 202 11.70 -10.80 1.65
CA PRO A 202 12.50 -11.33 0.55
C PRO A 202 13.17 -12.68 0.89
N ASP A 203 12.70 -13.76 0.28
CA ASP A 203 13.28 -15.10 0.37
C ASP A 203 13.38 -15.71 -1.03
N LEU A 204 14.61 -16.06 -1.44
CA LEU A 204 14.86 -16.69 -2.74
C LEU A 204 14.32 -18.12 -2.82
N LYS A 205 13.91 -18.73 -1.71
CA LYS A 205 13.21 -20.02 -1.68
C LYS A 205 11.70 -19.86 -1.88
N ALA A 206 11.16 -18.66 -1.73
CA ALA A 206 9.76 -18.37 -2.04
C ALA A 206 9.62 -17.98 -3.51
N ASP A 207 8.47 -18.31 -4.10
CA ASP A 207 8.11 -17.95 -5.46
C ASP A 207 7.85 -16.45 -5.61
N TYR A 208 7.22 -15.85 -4.59
CA TYR A 208 7.09 -14.41 -4.44
C TYR A 208 6.93 -14.03 -2.96
N TRP A 209 7.04 -12.74 -2.67
CA TRP A 209 6.90 -12.22 -1.31
C TRP A 209 6.19 -10.87 -1.26
N GLN A 210 5.69 -10.51 -0.09
CA GLN A 210 5.00 -9.23 0.11
C GLN A 210 5.92 -8.02 -0.18
N PRO A 211 5.42 -6.95 -0.82
CA PRO A 211 6.18 -5.70 -0.93
C PRO A 211 6.55 -5.11 0.44
N GLY A 212 7.80 -4.65 0.59
CA GLY A 212 8.32 -4.24 1.90
C GLY A 212 7.56 -3.09 2.58
N PHE A 213 6.94 -2.18 1.82
CA PHE A 213 6.16 -1.06 2.37
C PHE A 213 4.90 -1.48 3.14
N VAL A 214 4.42 -2.70 2.89
CA VAL A 214 3.23 -3.23 3.58
C VAL A 214 3.54 -3.48 5.06
N GLY A 215 4.78 -3.86 5.38
CA GLY A 215 5.18 -4.23 6.74
C GLY A 215 4.31 -5.35 7.30
N TRP A 216 3.76 -5.15 8.48
CA TRP A 216 2.82 -6.10 9.08
C TRP A 216 1.39 -5.89 8.56
N ASP A 217 0.88 -6.87 7.79
CA ASP A 217 -0.55 -6.95 7.44
C ASP A 217 -1.38 -7.31 8.68
N VAL A 218 -2.12 -6.35 9.23
CA VAL A 218 -2.95 -6.58 10.42
C VAL A 218 -4.05 -7.60 10.16
N LEU A 219 -4.48 -7.82 8.90
CA LEU A 219 -5.47 -8.84 8.56
C LEU A 219 -4.97 -10.27 8.86
N SER A 220 -3.66 -10.46 8.96
CA SER A 220 -3.03 -11.76 9.28
C SER A 220 -3.41 -12.33 10.65
N VAL A 221 -3.89 -11.50 11.61
CA VAL A 221 -4.32 -11.96 12.94
C VAL A 221 -5.48 -12.96 12.90
N LEU A 222 -6.24 -12.96 11.81
CA LEU A 222 -7.36 -13.88 11.58
C LEU A 222 -6.90 -15.30 11.21
N GLY A 223 -5.64 -15.48 10.79
CA GLY A 223 -5.10 -16.77 10.35
C GLY A 223 -5.96 -17.39 9.24
N GLU A 224 -6.27 -18.68 9.36
CA GLU A 224 -7.12 -19.44 8.40
C GLU A 224 -8.56 -18.92 8.30
N GLN A 225 -9.02 -18.08 9.23
CA GLN A 225 -10.36 -17.47 9.19
C GLN A 225 -10.34 -16.09 8.52
N ARG A 226 -9.21 -15.67 7.96
CA ARG A 226 -9.13 -14.42 7.20
C ARG A 226 -10.00 -14.49 5.94
N PRO A 227 -10.56 -13.36 5.48
CA PRO A 227 -11.24 -13.32 4.20
C PRO A 227 -10.26 -13.57 3.05
N ASP A 228 -10.82 -13.88 1.89
CA ASP A 228 -10.08 -13.88 0.63
C ASP A 228 -9.28 -12.56 0.49
N HIS A 229 -7.99 -12.68 0.20
CA HIS A 229 -7.05 -11.57 0.34
C HIS A 229 -5.97 -11.54 -0.74
N ARG A 230 -5.91 -12.54 -1.60
CA ARG A 230 -4.90 -12.64 -2.66
C ARG A 230 -5.52 -13.25 -3.90
N TRP A 231 -5.16 -12.73 -5.07
CA TRP A 231 -5.67 -13.23 -6.34
C TRP A 231 -4.59 -13.24 -7.41
N LEU A 232 -4.60 -14.29 -8.23
CA LEU A 232 -3.98 -14.30 -9.54
C LEU A 232 -4.94 -13.66 -10.53
N ILE A 233 -4.42 -12.71 -11.29
CA ILE A 233 -5.18 -11.96 -12.27
C ILE A 233 -4.55 -12.19 -13.65
N VAL A 234 -5.30 -12.76 -14.57
CA VAL A 234 -4.86 -12.94 -15.96
C VAL A 234 -5.96 -12.49 -16.91
N GLY A 235 -5.62 -11.74 -17.95
CA GLY A 235 -6.62 -11.29 -18.92
C GLY A 235 -6.02 -10.77 -20.22
N PRO A 236 -6.78 -10.79 -21.33
CA PRO A 236 -6.39 -10.14 -22.58
C PRO A 236 -6.45 -8.61 -22.44
N GLU A 237 -6.02 -7.93 -23.50
CA GLU A 237 -6.35 -6.51 -23.69
C GLU A 237 -7.87 -6.27 -23.57
N ARG A 238 -8.26 -5.08 -23.13
CA ARG A 238 -9.65 -4.64 -22.86
C ARG A 238 -10.31 -5.23 -21.63
N SER A 239 -9.81 -6.33 -21.06
CA SER A 239 -10.33 -6.84 -19.79
C SER A 239 -9.84 -6.00 -18.61
N GLY A 240 -10.48 -6.14 -17.45
CA GLY A 240 -10.12 -5.37 -16.27
C GLY A 240 -11.25 -5.35 -15.23
N SER A 241 -11.27 -4.30 -14.42
CA SER A 241 -12.31 -4.11 -13.40
C SER A 241 -12.91 -2.71 -13.53
N THR A 242 -14.24 -2.62 -13.50
CA THR A 242 -14.98 -1.34 -13.44
C THR A 242 -14.71 -0.63 -12.10
N PHE A 243 -15.26 0.58 -11.92
CA PHE A 243 -15.06 1.30 -10.66
C PHE A 243 -15.58 0.54 -9.45
N HIS A 244 -14.69 0.33 -8.49
CA HIS A 244 -15.03 -0.24 -7.19
C HIS A 244 -14.10 0.31 -6.11
N LYS A 245 -14.42 -0.02 -4.86
CA LYS A 245 -13.52 0.10 -3.72
C LYS A 245 -13.20 -1.31 -3.24
N ASP A 246 -12.01 -1.49 -2.72
CA ASP A 246 -11.65 -2.75 -2.08
C ASP A 246 -12.57 -3.05 -0.90
N PRO A 247 -12.97 -4.33 -0.72
CA PRO A 247 -13.90 -4.71 0.33
C PRO A 247 -13.28 -4.53 1.72
N ASN A 248 -14.15 -4.52 2.73
CA ASN A 248 -13.78 -4.50 4.14
C ASN A 248 -12.91 -3.28 4.55
N ALA A 249 -12.92 -2.20 3.76
CA ALA A 249 -12.06 -1.03 3.92
C ALA A 249 -10.55 -1.36 3.97
N THR A 250 -10.13 -2.41 3.28
CA THR A 250 -8.72 -2.79 3.14
C THR A 250 -8.00 -1.90 2.14
N SER A 251 -6.67 -1.79 2.28
CA SER A 251 -5.81 -1.33 1.19
C SER A 251 -5.40 -2.53 0.34
N ALA A 252 -4.90 -2.29 -0.87
CA ALA A 252 -4.36 -3.35 -1.71
C ALA A 252 -3.05 -2.95 -2.38
N TRP A 253 -2.29 -3.96 -2.81
CA TRP A 253 -1.21 -3.78 -3.76
C TRP A 253 -1.43 -4.69 -4.96
N ASN A 254 -1.10 -4.20 -6.16
CA ASN A 254 -1.22 -4.93 -7.41
C ASN A 254 0.14 -4.97 -8.13
N ALA A 255 0.77 -6.14 -8.14
CA ALA A 255 2.06 -6.41 -8.77
C ALA A 255 1.85 -6.94 -10.19
N VAL A 256 2.24 -6.17 -11.20
CA VAL A 256 2.16 -6.58 -12.59
C VAL A 256 3.38 -7.44 -12.92
N VAL A 257 3.15 -8.73 -13.18
CA VAL A 257 4.21 -9.68 -13.55
C VAL A 257 4.49 -9.62 -15.04
N ARG A 258 3.44 -9.53 -15.87
CA ARG A 258 3.52 -9.34 -17.32
C ARG A 258 2.43 -8.39 -17.80
N GLY A 259 2.72 -7.65 -18.87
CA GLY A 259 1.80 -6.73 -19.52
C GLY A 259 1.77 -5.34 -18.86
N THR A 260 0.75 -4.56 -19.21
CA THR A 260 0.58 -3.17 -18.76
C THR A 260 -0.89 -2.91 -18.42
N LYS A 261 -1.09 -2.20 -17.32
CA LYS A 261 -2.42 -1.85 -16.81
C LYS A 261 -2.57 -0.33 -16.73
N TYR A 262 -3.63 0.20 -17.32
CA TYR A 262 -4.09 1.56 -17.10
C TYR A 262 -4.96 1.61 -15.85
N TRP A 263 -4.73 2.63 -15.03
CA TRP A 263 -5.45 2.88 -13.80
C TRP A 263 -6.00 4.30 -13.80
N ILE A 264 -7.22 4.45 -13.30
CA ILE A 264 -7.82 5.73 -12.97
C ILE A 264 -8.51 5.62 -11.61
N MET A 265 -8.22 6.57 -10.73
CA MET A 265 -8.52 6.47 -9.30
C MET A 265 -9.02 7.80 -8.74
N PHE A 266 -9.91 7.71 -7.75
CA PHE A 266 -10.47 8.85 -7.05
C PHE A 266 -10.49 8.61 -5.54
N PRO A 267 -10.10 9.61 -4.73
CA PRO A 267 -10.30 9.53 -3.29
C PRO A 267 -11.79 9.52 -2.98
N SER A 268 -12.20 8.77 -1.96
CA SER A 268 -13.58 8.81 -1.46
C SER A 268 -13.64 9.43 -0.07
N SER A 269 -14.60 10.32 0.11
CA SER A 269 -15.04 10.78 1.42
C SER A 269 -16.53 11.15 1.36
N PRO A 270 -17.23 11.30 2.51
CA PRO A 270 -18.63 11.73 2.53
C PRO A 270 -18.88 13.09 1.88
N SER A 271 -17.85 13.93 1.73
CA SER A 271 -17.93 15.25 1.10
C SER A 271 -17.47 15.29 -0.35
N LEU A 272 -17.02 14.16 -0.90
CA LEU A 272 -16.58 14.07 -2.30
C LEU A 272 -17.60 13.25 -3.10
N PRO A 273 -17.98 13.72 -4.29
CA PRO A 273 -18.83 12.92 -5.17
C PRO A 273 -18.09 11.65 -5.61
N PRO A 274 -18.83 10.58 -5.94
CA PRO A 274 -18.26 9.42 -6.63
C PRO A 274 -17.68 9.81 -8.01
N PRO A 275 -16.89 8.93 -8.64
CA PRO A 275 -16.37 9.16 -9.98
C PRO A 275 -17.50 9.44 -10.99
N PRO A 276 -17.26 10.22 -12.06
CA PRO A 276 -18.24 10.42 -13.12
C PRO A 276 -18.80 9.10 -13.66
N GLY A 277 -20.12 9.04 -13.83
CA GLY A 277 -20.86 7.83 -14.24
C GLY A 277 -21.13 6.82 -13.12
N VAL A 278 -20.55 6.99 -11.93
CA VAL A 278 -20.86 6.17 -10.75
C VAL A 278 -21.84 6.92 -9.86
N TYR A 279 -22.95 6.27 -9.52
CA TYR A 279 -23.99 6.80 -8.66
C TYR A 279 -24.14 5.87 -7.46
N VAL A 280 -24.20 6.45 -6.26
CA VAL A 280 -24.26 5.70 -5.01
C VAL A 280 -25.46 6.19 -4.22
N SER A 281 -26.26 5.27 -3.67
CA SER A 281 -27.36 5.59 -2.78
C SER A 281 -26.87 6.29 -1.50
N ALA A 282 -27.76 7.01 -0.81
CA ALA A 282 -27.40 7.77 0.39
C ALA A 282 -26.85 6.88 1.53
N ASP A 283 -27.29 5.63 1.61
CA ASP A 283 -26.85 4.60 2.56
C ASP A 283 -25.69 3.74 2.03
N GLN A 284 -25.18 4.03 0.83
CA GLN A 284 -24.11 3.29 0.13
C GLN A 284 -24.41 1.80 -0.12
N SER A 285 -25.68 1.38 -0.05
CA SER A 285 -26.07 0.00 -0.31
C SER A 285 -26.23 -0.33 -1.79
N GLU A 286 -26.52 0.68 -2.62
CA GLU A 286 -26.70 0.53 -4.06
C GLU A 286 -25.69 1.39 -4.83
N VAL A 287 -25.01 0.78 -5.79
CA VAL A 287 -24.07 1.44 -6.69
C VAL A 287 -24.50 1.16 -8.12
N THR A 288 -24.79 2.23 -8.87
CA THR A 288 -25.06 2.16 -10.31
C THR A 288 -23.87 2.70 -11.07
N SER A 289 -23.38 1.96 -12.06
CA SER A 289 -22.27 2.37 -12.92
C SER A 289 -22.44 1.74 -14.31
N PRO A 290 -21.72 2.22 -15.34
CA PRO A 290 -21.74 1.59 -16.66
C PRO A 290 -21.43 0.10 -16.59
N LEU A 291 -22.02 -0.68 -17.50
CA LEU A 291 -21.94 -2.13 -17.50
C LEU A 291 -20.55 -2.64 -17.90
N SER A 292 -19.84 -1.88 -18.74
CA SER A 292 -18.51 -2.24 -19.22
C SER A 292 -17.51 -1.10 -19.03
N ILE A 293 -16.22 -1.46 -18.98
CA ILE A 293 -15.13 -0.49 -18.96
C ILE A 293 -15.14 0.36 -20.24
N ALA A 294 -15.47 -0.24 -21.39
CA ALA A 294 -15.53 0.46 -22.66
C ALA A 294 -16.66 1.51 -22.68
N GLU A 295 -17.85 1.17 -22.20
CA GLU A 295 -18.96 2.11 -22.04
C GLU A 295 -18.55 3.28 -21.15
N TRP A 296 -17.92 2.99 -20.00
CA TRP A 296 -17.43 4.04 -19.10
C TRP A 296 -16.38 4.93 -19.76
N LEU A 297 -15.41 4.35 -20.47
CA LEU A 297 -14.34 5.10 -21.13
C LEU A 297 -14.88 6.01 -22.23
N LEU A 298 -15.86 5.55 -23.00
CA LEU A 298 -16.47 6.34 -24.08
C LEU A 298 -17.36 7.47 -23.54
N GLY A 299 -18.07 7.23 -22.43
CA GLY A 299 -19.03 8.19 -21.87
C GLY A 299 -18.43 9.21 -20.92
N PHE A 300 -17.48 8.80 -20.07
CA PHE A 300 -17.10 9.56 -18.87
C PHE A 300 -15.60 9.84 -18.73
N HIS A 301 -14.72 9.22 -19.52
CA HIS A 301 -13.27 9.34 -19.34
C HIS A 301 -12.75 10.79 -19.41
N ALA A 302 -13.23 11.57 -20.39
CA ALA A 302 -12.82 12.96 -20.56
C ALA A 302 -13.25 13.84 -19.37
N GLU A 303 -14.46 13.61 -18.85
CA GLU A 303 -14.98 14.28 -17.66
C GLU A 303 -14.19 13.87 -16.40
N ALA A 304 -13.94 12.58 -16.24
CA ALA A 304 -13.17 12.02 -15.13
C ALA A 304 -11.77 12.64 -15.05
N ARG A 305 -11.03 12.72 -16.16
CA ARG A 305 -9.70 13.35 -16.20
C ARG A 305 -9.72 14.85 -15.88
N SER A 306 -10.86 15.49 -16.07
CA SER A 306 -11.06 16.91 -15.75
C SER A 306 -11.55 17.12 -14.30
N THR A 307 -11.91 16.05 -13.61
CA THR A 307 -12.49 16.08 -12.25
C THR A 307 -11.38 16.21 -11.20
N PRO A 308 -11.48 17.18 -10.25
CA PRO A 308 -10.50 17.33 -9.18
C PRO A 308 -10.31 16.04 -8.36
N GLY A 309 -9.06 15.68 -8.09
CA GLY A 309 -8.72 14.45 -7.35
C GLY A 309 -8.59 13.21 -8.23
N CYS A 310 -8.85 13.29 -9.53
CA CYS A 310 -8.53 12.22 -10.47
C CYS A 310 -7.02 11.97 -10.49
N VAL A 311 -6.63 10.72 -10.25
CA VAL A 311 -5.26 10.23 -10.43
C VAL A 311 -5.30 9.12 -11.46
N GLU A 312 -4.53 9.24 -12.54
CA GLU A 312 -4.39 8.19 -13.55
C GLU A 312 -2.93 7.84 -13.77
N GLY A 313 -2.68 6.62 -14.21
CA GLY A 313 -1.33 6.13 -14.46
C GLY A 313 -1.31 4.80 -15.19
N ILE A 314 -0.13 4.43 -15.67
CA ILE A 314 0.13 3.12 -16.26
C ILE A 314 1.10 2.39 -15.34
N CYS A 315 0.73 1.17 -14.94
CA CYS A 315 1.57 0.27 -14.17
C CYS A 315 2.05 -0.84 -15.12
N GLY A 316 3.36 -0.90 -15.35
CA GLY A 316 4.01 -1.83 -16.25
C GLY A 316 4.60 -3.05 -15.56
N ASP A 317 5.28 -3.89 -16.34
CA ASP A 317 5.87 -5.13 -15.87
C ASP A 317 6.97 -4.91 -14.80
N GLY A 318 6.86 -5.65 -13.71
CA GLY A 318 7.76 -5.56 -12.57
C GLY A 318 7.48 -4.36 -11.66
N GLU A 319 6.38 -3.65 -11.89
CA GLU A 319 5.90 -2.56 -11.04
C GLU A 319 4.77 -3.02 -10.10
N VAL A 320 4.60 -2.29 -9.00
CA VAL A 320 3.54 -2.51 -8.00
C VAL A 320 2.77 -1.22 -7.80
N LEU A 321 1.46 -1.25 -8.04
CA LEU A 321 0.58 -0.16 -7.64
C LEU A 321 0.06 -0.38 -6.22
N HIS A 322 0.14 0.64 -5.38
CA HIS A 322 -0.59 0.71 -4.11
C HIS A 322 -1.97 1.35 -4.31
N VAL A 323 -3.01 0.67 -3.81
CA VAL A 323 -4.40 1.13 -3.78
C VAL A 323 -4.75 1.45 -2.33
N PRO A 324 -4.93 2.74 -1.99
CA PRO A 324 -5.27 3.10 -0.61
C PRO A 324 -6.70 2.72 -0.28
N SER A 325 -6.92 2.32 0.98
CA SER A 325 -8.24 2.01 1.53
C SER A 325 -9.28 3.07 1.18
N GLY A 326 -10.38 2.63 0.56
CA GLY A 326 -11.54 3.46 0.25
C GLY A 326 -11.44 4.30 -1.02
N TRP A 327 -10.36 4.18 -1.79
CA TRP A 327 -10.27 4.81 -3.12
C TRP A 327 -11.10 4.07 -4.15
N TYR A 328 -11.88 4.81 -4.93
CA TYR A 328 -12.47 4.28 -6.15
C TYR A 328 -11.37 4.05 -7.17
N HIS A 329 -11.38 2.92 -7.84
CA HIS A 329 -10.41 2.62 -8.89
C HIS A 329 -11.02 1.77 -9.99
N LEU A 330 -10.62 2.07 -11.24
CA LEU A 330 -10.93 1.32 -12.44
C LEU A 330 -9.61 0.92 -13.09
N VAL A 331 -9.56 -0.32 -13.60
CA VAL A 331 -8.36 -0.93 -14.17
C VAL A 331 -8.66 -1.47 -15.55
N LEU A 332 -7.80 -1.18 -16.52
CA LEU A 332 -7.88 -1.69 -17.88
C LEU A 332 -6.55 -2.34 -18.26
N ASN A 333 -6.58 -3.59 -18.72
CA ASN A 333 -5.43 -4.22 -19.37
C ASN A 333 -5.24 -3.61 -20.76
N LEU A 334 -4.09 -2.99 -20.99
CA LEU A 334 -3.73 -2.42 -22.29
C LEU A 334 -3.18 -3.48 -23.26
N GLU A 335 -2.73 -4.62 -22.70
CA GLU A 335 -2.24 -5.79 -23.41
C GLU A 335 -2.46 -7.05 -22.55
N PRO A 336 -2.30 -8.27 -23.08
CA PRO A 336 -2.36 -9.49 -22.29
C PRO A 336 -1.49 -9.41 -21.04
N SER A 337 -2.11 -9.51 -19.87
CA SER A 337 -1.48 -9.20 -18.60
C SER A 337 -1.61 -10.33 -17.58
N VAL A 338 -0.58 -10.48 -16.75
CA VAL A 338 -0.54 -11.37 -15.58
C VAL A 338 -0.14 -10.51 -14.38
N ALA A 339 -0.94 -10.53 -13.31
CA ALA A 339 -0.67 -9.80 -12.09
C ALA A 339 -1.04 -10.61 -10.84
N ILE A 340 -0.40 -10.28 -9.72
CA ILE A 340 -0.74 -10.76 -8.39
C ILE A 340 -1.22 -9.55 -7.60
N THR A 341 -2.38 -9.65 -6.97
CA THR A 341 -2.90 -8.60 -6.10
C THR A 341 -3.17 -9.14 -4.71
N GLN A 342 -2.95 -8.34 -3.67
CA GLN A 342 -3.37 -8.69 -2.32
C GLN A 342 -3.92 -7.50 -1.55
N ASN A 343 -4.90 -7.80 -0.70
CA ASN A 343 -5.49 -6.87 0.24
C ASN A 343 -4.83 -7.04 1.60
N PHE A 344 -4.58 -5.91 2.26
CA PHE A 344 -3.92 -5.86 3.56
C PHE A 344 -4.48 -4.70 4.40
N ILE A 345 -4.26 -4.77 5.71
CA ILE A 345 -4.63 -3.70 6.63
C ILE A 345 -3.35 -3.05 7.18
N PRO A 346 -3.00 -1.84 6.75
CA PRO A 346 -1.95 -1.08 7.42
C PRO A 346 -2.42 -0.62 8.80
N ARG A 347 -1.49 -0.49 9.76
CA ARG A 347 -1.79 -0.10 11.16
C ARG A 347 -2.66 1.15 11.25
N GLN A 348 -2.43 2.16 10.40
CA GLN A 348 -3.14 3.44 10.39
C GLN A 348 -4.59 3.34 9.92
N ARG A 349 -5.00 2.20 9.33
CA ARG A 349 -6.34 2.00 8.76
C ARG A 349 -7.18 1.00 9.55
N VAL A 350 -6.70 0.52 10.69
CA VAL A 350 -7.44 -0.40 11.57
C VAL A 350 -8.80 0.17 11.97
N GLY A 351 -8.87 1.45 12.34
CA GLY A 351 -10.13 2.12 12.68
C GLY A 351 -11.15 2.09 11.54
N ALA A 352 -10.71 2.30 10.29
CA ALA A 352 -11.60 2.25 9.13
C ALA A 352 -12.19 0.84 8.91
N VAL A 353 -11.39 -0.20 9.10
CA VAL A 353 -11.85 -1.60 9.00
C VAL A 353 -12.81 -1.94 10.13
N LEU A 354 -12.48 -1.56 11.38
CA LEU A 354 -13.37 -1.76 12.53
C LEU A 354 -14.73 -1.11 12.30
N GLN A 355 -14.75 0.14 11.81
CA GLN A 355 -15.98 0.84 11.47
C GLN A 355 -16.75 0.11 10.35
N PHE A 356 -16.07 -0.29 9.28
CA PHE A 356 -16.70 -0.97 8.15
C PHE A 356 -17.34 -2.30 8.57
N LEU A 357 -16.59 -3.16 9.25
CA LEU A 357 -17.09 -4.46 9.71
C LEU A 357 -18.26 -4.33 10.71
N ARG A 358 -18.28 -3.25 11.51
CA ARG A 358 -19.36 -2.97 12.47
C ARG A 358 -20.62 -2.44 11.79
N ASP A 359 -20.45 -1.45 10.91
CA ASP A 359 -21.55 -0.60 10.43
C ASP A 359 -22.07 -1.00 9.04
N GLN A 360 -21.26 -1.67 8.21
CA GLN A 360 -21.60 -2.07 6.84
C GLN A 360 -21.65 -3.60 6.68
N LYS A 361 -22.31 -4.29 7.61
CA LYS A 361 -22.33 -5.77 7.68
C LYS A 361 -22.75 -6.45 6.39
N GLN A 362 -23.71 -5.86 5.66
CA GLN A 362 -24.20 -6.36 4.38
C GLN A 362 -23.18 -6.27 3.23
N SER A 363 -22.17 -5.41 3.36
CA SER A 363 -21.13 -5.17 2.36
C SER A 363 -19.82 -5.91 2.68
N VAL A 364 -19.78 -6.65 3.80
CA VAL A 364 -18.65 -7.50 4.17
C VAL A 364 -18.57 -8.69 3.22
N SER A 365 -17.38 -8.97 2.70
CA SER A 365 -17.18 -10.04 1.72
C SER A 365 -15.85 -10.78 1.91
N GLY A 366 -15.73 -11.93 1.25
CA GLY A 366 -14.53 -12.79 1.26
C GLY A 366 -14.40 -13.69 2.49
N PHE A 367 -15.19 -13.49 3.54
CA PHE A 367 -15.25 -14.41 4.66
C PHE A 367 -15.96 -15.71 4.29
N ARG A 368 -15.56 -16.80 4.93
CA ARG A 368 -16.26 -18.09 4.81
C ARG A 368 -17.66 -17.99 5.44
N GLU A 369 -18.59 -18.78 4.91
CA GLU A 369 -19.99 -18.81 5.36
C GLU A 369 -20.17 -19.20 6.82
N ASP A 370 -19.19 -19.88 7.43
CA ASP A 370 -19.21 -20.28 8.84
C ASP A 370 -18.76 -19.18 9.82
N ILE A 371 -18.48 -17.97 9.32
CA ILE A 371 -18.13 -16.81 10.14
C ILE A 371 -19.33 -15.87 10.28
N ASP A 372 -20.05 -16.00 11.40
CA ASP A 372 -21.28 -15.23 11.66
C ASP A 372 -21.01 -13.75 12.00
N ASP A 373 -19.94 -13.46 12.76
CA ASP A 373 -19.60 -12.11 13.19
C ASP A 373 -18.12 -11.78 12.90
N PRO A 374 -17.81 -11.33 11.66
CA PRO A 374 -16.47 -10.92 11.27
C PRO A 374 -15.90 -9.78 12.14
N TYR A 375 -16.75 -8.88 12.64
CA TYR A 375 -16.33 -7.77 13.50
C TYR A 375 -15.82 -8.29 14.84
N GLN A 376 -16.63 -9.11 15.53
CA GLN A 376 -16.25 -9.65 16.83
C GLN A 376 -15.01 -10.53 16.71
N LEU A 377 -14.94 -11.37 15.67
CA LEU A 377 -13.76 -12.19 15.39
C LEU A 377 -12.50 -11.33 15.24
N PHE A 378 -12.56 -10.24 14.46
CA PHE A 378 -11.43 -9.36 14.26
C PHE A 378 -11.00 -8.64 15.54
N VAL A 379 -11.96 -8.14 16.33
CA VAL A 379 -11.70 -7.53 17.65
C VAL A 379 -11.00 -8.50 18.58
N ASP A 380 -11.48 -9.73 18.70
CA ASP A 380 -10.91 -10.73 19.61
C ASP A 380 -9.48 -11.12 19.20
N ARG A 381 -9.25 -11.34 17.90
CA ARG A 381 -7.93 -11.73 17.38
C ARG A 381 -6.93 -10.58 17.44
N LEU A 382 -7.36 -9.36 17.11
CA LEU A 382 -6.51 -8.18 17.19
C LEU A 382 -6.18 -7.86 18.65
N GLY A 383 -7.17 -7.90 19.56
CA GLY A 383 -6.95 -7.65 20.98
C GLY A 383 -5.99 -8.65 21.63
N ALA A 384 -5.99 -9.91 21.17
CA ALA A 384 -5.03 -10.92 21.61
C ALA A 384 -3.61 -10.71 21.05
N ALA A 385 -3.48 -10.11 19.86
CA ALA A 385 -2.21 -9.91 19.18
C ALA A 385 -1.54 -8.57 19.53
N ASP A 386 -2.31 -7.48 19.56
CA ASP A 386 -1.87 -6.10 19.79
C ASP A 386 -3.05 -5.29 20.38
N SER A 387 -3.21 -5.34 21.70
CA SER A 387 -4.31 -4.66 22.41
C SER A 387 -4.22 -3.14 22.33
N GLU A 388 -3.01 -2.59 22.24
CA GLU A 388 -2.79 -1.14 22.10
C GLU A 388 -3.31 -0.67 20.73
N LEU A 389 -3.00 -1.40 19.65
CA LEU A 389 -3.50 -1.08 18.31
C LEU A 389 -5.03 -1.19 18.20
N LEU A 390 -5.63 -2.15 18.89
CA LEU A 390 -7.09 -2.24 18.97
C LEU A 390 -7.70 -1.00 19.64
N GLU A 391 -7.13 -0.57 20.77
CA GLU A 391 -7.58 0.62 21.50
C GLU A 391 -7.46 1.87 20.64
N GLU A 392 -6.30 2.09 20.00
CA GLU A 392 -6.07 3.18 19.04
C GLU A 392 -7.12 3.17 17.91
N GLY A 393 -7.38 1.99 17.32
CA GLY A 393 -8.37 1.84 16.27
C GLY A 393 -9.79 2.17 16.72
N LEU A 394 -10.19 1.75 17.93
CA LEU A 394 -11.51 2.05 18.49
C LEU A 394 -11.66 3.55 18.84
N GLU A 395 -10.61 4.18 19.36
CA GLU A 395 -10.58 5.63 19.59
C GLU A 395 -10.76 6.42 18.28
N ASP A 396 -10.11 5.98 17.20
CA ASP A 396 -10.25 6.59 15.87
C ASP A 396 -11.70 6.52 15.37
N VAL A 397 -12.36 5.37 15.53
CA VAL A 397 -13.79 5.21 15.18
C VAL A 397 -14.67 6.16 15.99
N GLN A 398 -14.40 6.30 17.29
CA GLN A 398 -15.14 7.21 18.16
C GLN A 398 -14.92 8.68 17.79
N ARG A 399 -13.68 9.07 17.47
CA ARG A 399 -13.33 10.42 17.04
C ARG A 399 -14.05 10.81 15.75
N GLN A 400 -14.10 9.89 14.77
CA GLN A 400 -14.82 10.11 13.51
C GLN A 400 -16.35 10.22 13.72
N SER A 401 -16.91 9.37 14.58
CA SER A 401 -18.34 9.41 14.93
C SER A 401 -18.75 10.73 15.62
N CYS A 402 -17.93 11.21 16.57
CA CYS A 402 -18.12 12.50 17.25
C CYS A 402 -17.99 13.69 16.30
N TRP A 403 -17.02 13.64 15.37
CA TRP A 403 -16.86 14.66 14.33
C TRP A 403 -18.09 14.72 13.41
N MET A 404 -18.59 13.59 12.93
CA MET A 404 -19.78 13.54 12.07
C MET A 404 -21.03 14.06 12.79
N THR A 405 -21.21 13.70 14.07
CA THR A 405 -22.33 14.19 14.90
C THR A 405 -22.24 15.70 15.13
N SER A 406 -21.03 16.21 15.37
CA SER A 406 -20.80 17.64 15.57
C SER A 406 -21.05 18.41 14.28
N LYS A 407 -20.52 17.94 13.13
CA LYS A 407 -20.75 18.54 11.82
C LYS A 407 -22.22 18.53 11.42
N GLY A 408 -22.94 17.44 11.68
CA GLY A 408 -24.40 17.36 11.46
C GLY A 408 -25.18 18.39 12.27
N LYS A 409 -24.80 18.63 13.54
CA LYS A 409 -25.37 19.72 14.35
C LYS A 409 -25.08 21.12 13.80
N TRP A 410 -23.89 21.34 13.24
CA TRP A 410 -23.53 22.62 12.65
C TRP A 410 -24.19 22.86 11.30
N ASP A 411 -24.40 21.81 10.49
CA ASP A 411 -25.07 21.92 9.20
C ASP A 411 -26.60 22.05 9.38
N SER A 412 -27.20 21.44 10.42
CA SER A 412 -28.61 21.70 10.80
C SER A 412 -28.87 23.12 11.31
N LEU A 413 -27.84 23.84 11.75
CA LEU A 413 -27.92 25.26 12.16
C LEU A 413 -27.75 26.23 10.98
N LYS A 414 -27.39 25.75 9.78
CA LYS A 414 -27.22 26.55 8.57
C LYS A 414 -28.43 26.46 7.63
N GLU A 415 -29.34 25.52 7.85
CA GLU A 415 -30.65 25.57 7.21
C GLU A 415 -31.40 26.77 7.81
N PRO A 416 -31.90 27.71 7.00
CA PRO A 416 -32.67 28.82 7.52
C PRO A 416 -33.99 28.25 8.06
N ASP A 417 -34.10 28.17 9.39
CA ASP A 417 -35.39 28.07 10.05
C ASP A 417 -36.19 29.32 9.66
N ASP A 418 -37.11 29.13 8.73
CA ASP A 418 -38.17 30.07 8.39
C ASP A 418 -39.18 30.04 9.55
N GLU A 419 -38.77 30.57 10.72
CA GLU A 419 -39.60 31.15 11.78
C GLU A 419 -38.76 31.45 13.04
N GLY A 420 -38.66 32.75 13.39
CA GLY A 420 -38.31 33.19 14.74
C GLY A 420 -36.94 33.85 14.89
N GLY A 421 -36.88 35.15 14.60
CA GLY A 421 -35.69 35.96 14.77
C GLY A 421 -35.15 35.99 16.21
N PHE A 422 -33.83 35.98 16.33
CA PHE A 422 -33.11 36.44 17.51
C PHE A 422 -32.12 37.53 17.08
N SER A 423 -32.46 38.77 17.40
CA SER A 423 -31.65 39.97 17.16
C SER A 423 -30.67 40.18 18.31
N PHE A 424 -29.40 40.45 18.00
CA PHE A 424 -28.47 41.10 18.91
C PHE A 424 -28.40 42.58 18.53
N GLY A 425 -29.08 43.43 19.32
CA GLY A 425 -28.99 44.88 19.19
C GLY A 425 -27.66 45.36 19.76
N PHE A 426 -26.78 45.85 18.89
CA PHE A 426 -25.77 46.82 19.31
C PHE A 426 -26.38 48.19 19.12
N ALA A 427 -26.63 48.86 20.24
CA ALA A 427 -26.92 50.28 20.29
C ALA A 427 -25.66 51.02 19.84
N ASP A 428 -25.78 51.80 18.77
CA ASP A 428 -25.02 53.03 18.62
C ASP A 428 -26.01 54.10 18.16
N ASP A 429 -26.16 55.09 19.03
CA ASP A 429 -26.81 56.37 18.80
C ASP A 429 -26.11 57.12 17.66
N ASP A 430 -26.90 57.67 16.74
CA ASP A 430 -26.88 59.10 16.39
C ASP A 430 -27.79 59.33 15.16
N ASP A 431 -29.00 59.85 15.42
CA ASP A 431 -29.56 61.11 14.89
C ASP A 431 -28.87 61.72 13.64
N ASP A 432 -29.52 62.27 12.61
CA ASP A 432 -30.89 62.76 12.47
C ASP A 432 -31.16 63.24 11.02
N GLU A 433 -32.44 63.52 10.74
CA GLU A 433 -33.05 64.24 9.60
C GLU A 433 -33.12 63.51 8.23
N VAL A 434 -34.32 63.28 7.65
CA VAL A 434 -35.30 64.31 7.24
C VAL A 434 -36.76 63.81 7.38
N VAL A 435 -37.53 64.56 8.19
CA VAL A 435 -39.00 64.84 8.26
C VAL A 435 -40.01 63.70 8.17
#